data_AF-A0A7C7Z1D0-F1
#
_entry.id   AF-A0A7C7Z1D0-F1
#
_cell.length_a   1.000
_cell.length_b   1.000
_cell.length_c   1.000
_cell.angle_alpha   90.00
_cell.angle_beta   90.00
_cell.angle_gamma   90.00
#
_symmetry.space_group_name_H-M   'P 1'
#
loop_
_entity.id
_entity.type
_entity.pdbx_description
1 polymer ?
#
loop_
_entity_poly.entity_id
_entity_poly.type
_entity_poly.pdbx_seq_one_letter_code
_entity_poly.pdbx_strand_id
1 'polypeptide(L)'
;MAKDQPEGAFNLVGDSDNPTLEEAELNEGEELVDVGGKTFSKDEVDLAHDALEKVREVGERVSQVITPLNVVLASIFMAFLIFTTFAVVFWVVPRDAVSVDSVYMQSGPGHVVMVELHNYGTKPITDVTLTVTFTDEDGEVLNSTRFYRSEIAAHTSIAGDDLELVIGGVTVWANYEIVIEIEYSYYDASDLKESWSHEVGDWSSEYFTDKTERHWL
;
A
#
# COMPACT_ATOMS: atom_id res chain seq x y z
N MET A 1 -7.01 1.96 -70.70
CA MET A 1 -7.89 1.72 -69.54
C MET A 1 -8.33 3.08 -69.03
N ALA A 2 -9.63 3.21 -68.77
CA ALA A 2 -10.36 4.48 -68.65
C ALA A 2 -9.81 5.40 -67.54
N LYS A 3 -9.76 6.71 -67.82
CA LYS A 3 -9.62 7.74 -66.79
C LYS A 3 -11.02 8.00 -66.25
N ASP A 4 -11.28 7.60 -65.01
CA ASP A 4 -12.44 8.10 -64.26
C ASP A 4 -12.24 9.59 -64.02
N GLN A 5 -13.13 10.41 -64.57
CA GLN A 5 -13.29 11.80 -64.18
C GLN A 5 -14.02 11.81 -62.83
N PRO A 6 -13.61 12.63 -61.85
CA PRO A 6 -14.40 12.79 -60.64
C PRO A 6 -15.76 13.38 -61.04
N GLU A 7 -16.84 12.65 -60.79
CA GLU A 7 -18.20 13.16 -60.99
C GLU A 7 -18.39 14.40 -60.11
N GLY A 8 -18.87 15.49 -60.70
CA GLY A 8 -19.10 16.75 -60.00
C GLY A 8 -20.09 16.56 -58.85
N ALA A 9 -19.81 17.20 -57.71
CA ALA A 9 -20.77 17.26 -56.60
C ALA A 9 -21.88 18.25 -56.96
N PHE A 10 -23.13 17.81 -56.92
CA PHE A 10 -24.30 18.65 -57.16
C PHE A 10 -25.07 18.86 -55.86
N ASN A 11 -25.56 20.08 -55.64
CA ASN A 11 -26.46 20.37 -54.53
C ASN A 11 -27.91 20.30 -55.01
N LEU A 12 -28.79 19.72 -54.18
CA LEU A 12 -30.23 19.71 -54.40
C LEU A 12 -30.80 21.05 -53.94
N VAL A 13 -31.35 21.83 -54.88
CA VAL A 13 -31.93 23.15 -54.60
C VAL A 13 -33.31 23.23 -55.23
N GLY A 14 -34.31 23.66 -54.44
CA GLY A 14 -35.71 23.75 -54.85
C GLY A 14 -36.67 23.31 -53.73
N ASP A 15 -37.98 23.48 -53.96
CA ASP A 15 -39.02 23.02 -53.02
C ASP A 15 -39.13 21.50 -53.03
N SER A 16 -39.60 20.91 -51.93
CA SER A 16 -39.55 19.46 -51.67
C SER A 16 -40.25 18.61 -52.76
N ASP A 17 -41.19 19.21 -53.48
CA ASP A 17 -41.99 18.52 -54.50
C ASP A 17 -41.39 18.62 -55.93
N ASN A 18 -40.34 19.43 -56.16
CA ASN A 18 -39.64 19.46 -57.46
C ASN A 18 -38.19 19.99 -57.35
N PRO A 19 -37.22 19.17 -56.92
CA PRO A 19 -35.84 19.61 -56.74
C PRO A 19 -35.08 19.67 -58.08
N THR A 20 -34.25 20.70 -58.23
CA THR A 20 -33.29 20.88 -59.33
C THR A 20 -31.86 20.66 -58.84
N LEU A 21 -30.99 20.16 -59.73
CA LEU A 21 -29.58 19.95 -59.45
C LEU A 21 -28.78 21.12 -60.04
N GLU A 22 -28.06 21.85 -59.18
CA GLU A 22 -27.04 22.81 -59.59
C GLU A 22 -25.65 22.26 -59.24
N GLU A 23 -24.66 22.51 -60.10
CA GLU A 23 -23.25 22.18 -59.82
C GLU A 23 -22.81 22.94 -58.57
N ALA A 24 -22.23 22.24 -57.59
CA ALA A 24 -21.71 22.90 -56.41
C ALA A 24 -20.51 23.77 -56.82
N GLU A 25 -20.63 25.09 -56.63
CA GLU A 25 -19.50 26.00 -56.73
C GLU A 25 -18.47 25.62 -55.65
N LEU A 26 -17.45 24.86 -56.05
CA LEU A 26 -16.23 24.73 -55.28
C LEU A 26 -15.58 26.12 -55.28
N ASN A 27 -15.48 26.72 -54.10
CA ASN A 27 -14.90 28.04 -53.90
C ASN A 27 -13.42 28.01 -54.37
N GLU A 28 -13.15 28.54 -55.56
CA GLU A 28 -11.81 28.64 -56.14
C GLU A 28 -10.98 29.64 -55.32
N GLY A 29 -10.31 29.18 -54.27
CA GLY A 29 -9.44 30.06 -53.48
C GLY A 29 -8.68 29.45 -52.31
N GLU A 30 -9.01 28.24 -51.86
CA GLU A 30 -8.26 27.61 -50.76
C GLU A 30 -6.94 27.03 -51.28
N GLU A 31 -5.87 27.80 -51.13
CA GLU A 31 -4.50 27.35 -51.41
C GLU A 31 -4.14 26.27 -50.39
N LEU A 32 -4.06 25.01 -50.83
CA LEU A 32 -3.71 23.89 -49.97
C LEU A 32 -2.18 23.74 -49.88
N VAL A 33 -1.66 23.56 -48.67
CA VAL A 33 -0.23 23.41 -48.38
C VAL A 33 0.03 22.02 -47.81
N ASP A 34 0.99 21.29 -48.39
CA ASP A 34 1.44 19.99 -47.87
C ASP A 34 2.50 20.17 -46.80
N VAL A 35 2.20 19.73 -45.58
CA VAL A 35 3.12 19.73 -44.44
C VAL A 35 3.27 18.31 -43.93
N GLY A 36 4.43 17.70 -44.20
CA GLY A 36 4.76 16.36 -43.68
C GLY A 36 3.93 15.22 -44.28
N GLY A 37 3.45 15.36 -45.52
CA GLY A 37 2.65 14.35 -46.22
C GLY A 37 1.15 14.41 -45.91
N LYS A 38 0.67 15.55 -45.39
CA LYS A 38 -0.74 15.85 -45.13
C LYS A 38 -1.05 17.25 -45.66
N THR A 39 -2.14 17.38 -46.39
CA THR A 39 -2.60 18.64 -46.98
C THR A 39 -3.49 19.40 -46.00
N PHE A 40 -3.14 20.65 -45.71
CA PHE A 40 -3.91 21.57 -44.88
C PHE A 40 -4.27 22.83 -45.68
N SER A 41 -5.26 23.60 -45.25
CA SER A 41 -5.49 24.93 -45.85
C SER A 41 -4.37 25.88 -45.45
N LYS A 42 -3.93 26.78 -46.34
CA LYS A 42 -2.88 27.77 -46.06
C LYS A 42 -3.21 28.64 -44.86
N ASP A 43 -4.49 29.02 -44.70
CA ASP A 43 -4.95 29.79 -43.55
C ASP A 43 -4.76 29.03 -42.22
N GLU A 44 -4.93 27.70 -42.23
CA GLU A 44 -4.69 26.86 -41.05
C GLU A 44 -3.20 26.73 -40.73
N VAL A 45 -2.35 26.65 -41.76
CA VAL A 45 -0.90 26.59 -41.60
C VAL A 45 -0.34 27.92 -41.09
N ASP A 46 -0.83 29.04 -41.61
CA ASP A 46 -0.43 30.38 -41.19
C ASP A 46 -0.89 30.66 -39.75
N LEU A 47 -2.12 30.26 -39.39
CA LEU A 47 -2.61 30.33 -38.00
C LEU A 47 -1.75 29.47 -37.05
N ALA A 48 -1.38 28.26 -37.46
CA ALA A 48 -0.53 27.39 -36.68
C ALA A 48 0.91 27.95 -36.55
N HIS A 49 1.42 28.60 -37.60
CA HIS A 49 2.72 29.26 -37.58
C HIS A 49 2.73 30.47 -36.64
N ASP A 50 1.71 31.33 -36.73
CA ASP A 50 1.52 32.47 -35.83
C ASP A 50 1.35 32.03 -34.37
N ALA A 51 0.63 30.93 -34.13
CA ALA A 51 0.49 30.36 -32.80
C ALA A 51 1.83 29.83 -32.28
N LEU A 52 2.61 29.14 -33.13
CA LEU A 52 3.93 28.63 -32.78
C LEU A 52 4.91 29.77 -32.47
N GLU A 53 4.90 30.84 -33.26
CA GLU A 53 5.77 32.00 -33.05
C GLU A 53 5.44 32.72 -31.74
N LYS A 54 4.15 32.89 -31.42
CA LYS A 54 3.71 33.42 -30.12
C LYS A 54 4.13 32.52 -28.96
N VAL A 55 4.00 31.19 -29.11
CA VAL A 55 4.45 30.23 -28.09
C VAL A 55 5.96 30.27 -27.94
N ARG A 56 6.73 30.44 -29.03
CA ARG A 56 8.19 30.59 -28.99
C ARG A 56 8.58 31.88 -28.29
N GLU A 57 7.97 33.00 -28.64
CA GLU A 57 8.26 34.31 -28.04
C GLU A 57 7.94 34.31 -26.53
N VAL A 58 6.79 33.75 -26.15
CA VAL A 58 6.43 33.55 -24.74
C VAL A 58 7.40 32.57 -24.08
N GLY A 59 7.76 31.48 -24.75
CA GLY A 59 8.71 30.49 -24.26
C GLY A 59 10.11 31.06 -24.03
N GLU A 60 10.60 31.91 -24.92
CA GLU A 60 11.88 32.62 -24.78
C GLU A 60 11.84 33.62 -23.63
N ARG A 61 10.77 34.43 -23.52
CA ARG A 61 10.58 35.36 -22.41
C ARG A 61 10.45 34.64 -21.06
N VAL A 62 9.74 33.52 -21.01
CA VAL A 62 9.60 32.70 -19.80
C VAL A 62 10.91 31.99 -19.48
N SER A 63 11.60 31.44 -20.47
CA SER A 63 12.90 30.77 -20.28
C SER A 63 14.01 31.71 -19.83
N GLN A 64 13.90 33.02 -20.14
CA GLN A 64 14.82 34.05 -19.64
C GLN A 64 14.65 34.32 -18.13
N VAL A 65 13.46 34.08 -17.59
CA VAL A 65 13.14 34.33 -16.16
C VAL A 65 13.16 33.04 -15.35
N ILE A 66 12.76 31.91 -15.96
CA ILE A 66 12.55 30.62 -15.31
C ILE A 66 13.22 29.53 -16.16
N THR A 67 14.27 28.91 -15.63
CA THR A 67 14.87 27.74 -16.27
C THR A 67 13.93 26.53 -16.15
N PRO A 68 13.51 25.87 -17.25
CA PRO A 68 12.58 24.74 -17.21
C PRO A 68 13.04 23.60 -16.28
N LEU A 69 14.35 23.35 -16.22
CA LEU A 69 14.94 22.36 -15.31
C LEU A 69 14.68 22.71 -13.83
N ASN A 70 14.73 24.00 -13.47
CA ASN A 70 14.45 24.44 -12.10
C ASN A 70 12.98 24.22 -11.73
N VAL A 71 12.05 24.29 -12.68
CA VAL A 71 10.62 24.00 -12.45
C VAL A 71 10.40 22.51 -12.18
N VAL A 72 11.08 21.64 -12.94
CA VAL A 72 11.03 20.19 -12.72
C VAL A 72 11.63 19.84 -11.36
N LEU A 73 12.81 20.38 -11.04
CA LEU A 73 13.44 20.18 -9.73
C LEU A 73 12.57 20.71 -8.59
N ALA A 74 12.01 21.92 -8.74
CA ALA A 74 11.11 22.50 -7.74
C ALA A 74 9.85 21.64 -7.52
N SER A 75 9.29 21.08 -8.59
CA SER A 75 8.15 20.15 -8.49
C SER A 75 8.51 18.88 -7.72
N ILE A 76 9.69 18.31 -7.97
CA ILE A 76 10.20 17.14 -7.24
C ILE A 76 10.41 17.49 -5.76
N PHE A 77 11.03 18.63 -5.47
CA PHE A 77 11.21 19.11 -4.09
C PHE A 77 9.87 19.32 -3.38
N MET A 78 8.89 19.93 -4.06
CA MET A 78 7.55 20.14 -3.53
C MET A 78 6.87 18.80 -3.22
N ALA A 79 6.99 17.81 -4.11
CA ALA A 79 6.48 16.46 -3.88
C ALA A 79 7.15 15.83 -2.65
N PHE A 80 8.48 15.91 -2.53
CA PHE A 80 9.20 15.41 -1.36
C PHE A 80 8.74 16.08 -0.06
N LEU A 81 8.48 17.38 -0.06
CA LEU A 81 7.96 18.08 1.13
C LEU A 81 6.58 17.55 1.53
N ILE A 82 5.70 17.30 0.56
CA ILE A 82 4.38 16.71 0.81
C ILE A 82 4.53 15.29 1.38
N PHE A 83 5.32 14.43 0.74
CA PHE A 83 5.58 13.07 1.23
C PHE A 83 6.21 13.05 2.63
N THR A 84 7.15 13.95 2.89
CA THR A 84 7.78 14.08 4.21
C THR A 84 6.76 14.46 5.27
N THR A 85 5.82 15.36 4.94
CA THR A 85 4.74 15.75 5.85
C THR A 85 3.88 14.53 6.23
N PHE A 86 3.48 13.73 5.25
CA PHE A 86 2.73 12.49 5.51
C PHE A 86 3.54 11.47 6.30
N ALA A 87 4.84 11.31 6.02
CA ALA A 87 5.71 10.40 6.74
C ALA A 87 5.86 10.80 8.22
N VAL A 88 5.99 12.09 8.52
CA VAL A 88 6.03 12.61 9.90
C VAL A 88 4.72 12.32 10.62
N VAL A 89 3.57 12.57 9.98
CA VAL A 89 2.26 12.27 10.58
C VAL A 89 2.15 10.78 10.88
N PHE A 90 2.49 9.91 9.93
CA PHE A 90 2.45 8.46 10.11
C PHE A 90 3.33 7.96 11.26
N TRP A 91 4.49 8.60 11.47
CA TRP A 91 5.40 8.25 12.56
C TRP A 91 4.93 8.74 13.93
N VAL A 92 4.34 9.95 13.99
CA VAL A 92 3.92 10.58 15.25
C VAL A 92 2.66 9.93 15.83
N VAL A 93 1.78 9.39 14.99
CA VAL A 93 0.55 8.75 15.44
C VAL A 93 0.90 7.54 16.34
N PRO A 94 0.44 7.53 17.60
CA PRO A 94 0.63 6.40 18.48
C PRO A 94 -0.12 5.21 17.87
N ARG A 95 0.61 4.16 17.52
CA ARG A 95 0.05 2.88 17.11
C ARG A 95 0.57 1.76 17.98
N ASP A 96 -0.34 0.89 18.36
CA ASP A 96 -0.01 -0.35 18.98
C ASP A 96 0.28 -1.43 17.91
N ALA A 97 1.22 -2.32 18.22
CA ALA A 97 1.51 -3.51 17.42
C ALA A 97 2.31 -4.50 18.28
N VAL A 98 1.62 -5.19 19.18
CA VAL A 98 2.19 -6.30 19.96
C VAL A 98 2.01 -7.62 19.20
N SER A 99 3.04 -8.44 19.19
CA SER A 99 2.94 -9.82 18.72
C SER A 99 3.71 -10.78 19.60
N VAL A 100 3.18 -11.98 19.73
CA VAL A 100 3.77 -13.08 20.47
C VAL A 100 4.12 -14.17 19.47
N ASP A 101 5.41 -14.44 19.33
CA ASP A 101 5.89 -15.56 18.54
C ASP A 101 6.16 -16.73 19.49
N SER A 102 5.61 -17.90 19.18
CA SER A 102 5.83 -19.11 19.98
C SER A 102 6.32 -20.27 19.13
N VAL A 103 7.18 -21.07 19.74
CA VAL A 103 7.74 -22.29 19.14
C VAL A 103 7.52 -23.43 20.11
N TYR A 104 6.78 -24.43 19.66
CA TYR A 104 6.65 -25.71 20.33
C TYR A 104 7.67 -26.70 19.77
N MET A 105 8.26 -27.50 20.65
CA MET A 105 9.15 -28.59 20.29
C MET A 105 8.94 -29.81 21.20
N GLN A 106 8.94 -30.98 20.60
CA GLN A 106 9.06 -32.25 21.30
C GLN A 106 10.54 -32.61 21.46
N SER A 107 10.94 -32.97 22.68
CA SER A 107 12.29 -33.45 22.99
C SER A 107 12.19 -34.77 23.74
N GLY A 108 13.24 -35.60 23.71
CA GLY A 108 13.23 -36.96 24.27
C GLY A 108 12.58 -37.12 25.66
N PRO A 109 12.78 -36.19 26.63
CA PRO A 109 12.16 -36.27 27.95
C PRO A 109 10.81 -35.53 28.10
N GLY A 110 10.28 -34.87 27.07
CA GLY A 110 9.01 -34.15 27.14
C GLY A 110 8.82 -33.05 26.09
N HIS A 111 8.28 -31.91 26.50
CA HIS A 111 7.90 -30.81 25.62
C HIS A 111 8.55 -29.51 26.06
N VAL A 112 8.80 -28.62 25.10
CA VAL A 112 9.30 -27.27 25.35
C VAL A 112 8.47 -26.29 24.53
N VAL A 113 8.01 -25.22 25.17
CA VAL A 113 7.40 -24.07 24.51
C VAL A 113 8.29 -22.88 24.78
N MET A 114 8.76 -22.21 23.73
CA MET A 114 9.52 -20.97 23.84
C MET A 114 8.70 -19.84 23.26
N VAL A 115 8.75 -18.68 23.90
CA VAL A 115 7.96 -17.53 23.49
C VAL A 115 8.85 -16.29 23.40
N GLU A 116 8.61 -15.48 22.38
CA GLU A 116 9.21 -14.16 22.21
C GLU A 116 8.09 -13.13 22.08
N LEU A 117 8.19 -12.06 22.85
CA LEU A 117 7.24 -10.95 22.81
C LEU A 117 7.86 -9.77 22.07
N HIS A 118 7.17 -9.27 21.06
CA HIS A 118 7.59 -8.12 20.25
C HIS A 118 6.65 -6.93 20.45
N ASN A 119 7.23 -5.75 20.67
CA ASN A 119 6.54 -4.47 20.55
C ASN A 119 6.99 -3.77 19.26
N TYR A 120 6.23 -3.91 18.18
CA TYR A 120 6.45 -3.19 16.92
C TYR A 120 5.75 -1.83 16.87
N GLY A 121 5.07 -1.44 17.95
CA GLY A 121 4.36 -0.17 18.10
C GLY A 121 5.30 1.04 18.09
N THR A 122 4.73 2.24 18.02
CA THR A 122 5.50 3.50 18.06
C THR A 122 5.71 4.02 19.49
N LYS A 123 5.10 3.37 20.49
CA LYS A 123 5.17 3.72 21.92
C LYS A 123 5.52 2.50 22.78
N PRO A 124 6.12 2.71 23.96
CA PRO A 124 6.27 1.62 24.92
C PRO A 124 4.91 1.11 25.39
N ILE A 125 4.85 -0.18 25.69
CA ILE A 125 3.72 -0.82 26.40
C ILE A 125 4.12 -0.98 27.87
N THR A 126 3.15 -0.89 28.77
CA THR A 126 3.37 -0.97 30.22
C THR A 126 2.57 -2.08 30.86
N ASP A 127 2.97 -2.47 32.07
CA ASP A 127 2.29 -3.47 32.90
C ASP A 127 2.01 -4.79 32.16
N VAL A 128 3.03 -5.24 31.44
CA VAL A 128 2.94 -6.41 30.56
C VAL A 128 3.02 -7.67 31.40
N THR A 129 1.99 -8.49 31.32
CA THR A 129 1.97 -9.87 31.80
C THR A 129 1.77 -10.79 30.62
N LEU A 130 2.64 -11.78 30.47
CA LEU A 130 2.44 -12.89 29.54
C LEU A 130 2.35 -14.19 30.34
N THR A 131 1.27 -14.93 30.14
CA THR A 131 1.07 -16.25 30.74
C THR A 131 1.00 -17.28 29.63
N VAL A 132 1.79 -18.34 29.75
CA VAL A 132 1.78 -19.48 28.81
C VAL A 132 1.42 -20.71 29.61
N THR A 133 0.37 -21.41 29.18
CA THR A 133 -0.16 -22.58 29.86
C THR A 133 -0.17 -23.75 28.88
N PHE A 134 0.27 -24.91 29.36
CA PHE A 134 0.25 -26.16 28.61
C PHE A 134 -0.77 -27.10 29.26
N THR A 135 -1.79 -27.50 28.50
CA THR A 135 -2.90 -28.34 28.98
C THR A 135 -3.02 -29.62 28.16
N ASP A 136 -3.62 -30.65 28.75
CA ASP A 136 -4.05 -31.84 28.00
C ASP A 136 -5.41 -31.62 27.31
N GLU A 137 -5.87 -32.64 26.57
CA GLU A 137 -7.17 -32.65 25.87
C GLU A 137 -8.38 -32.53 26.81
N ASP A 138 -8.22 -32.91 28.08
CA ASP A 138 -9.26 -32.81 29.11
C ASP A 138 -9.27 -31.44 29.81
N GLY A 139 -8.30 -30.56 29.47
CA GLY A 139 -8.12 -29.22 30.04
C GLY A 139 -7.36 -29.20 31.36
N GLU A 140 -6.70 -30.30 31.76
CA GLU A 140 -5.81 -30.33 32.92
C GLU A 140 -4.54 -29.53 32.62
N VAL A 141 -4.21 -28.58 33.50
CA VAL A 141 -2.97 -27.79 33.39
C VAL A 141 -1.78 -28.64 33.82
N LEU A 142 -0.95 -29.00 32.85
CA LEU A 142 0.27 -29.79 33.07
C LEU A 142 1.42 -28.91 33.55
N ASN A 143 1.56 -27.71 32.98
CA ASN A 143 2.52 -26.71 33.44
C ASN A 143 2.14 -25.30 32.96
N SER A 144 2.69 -24.27 33.60
CA SER A 144 2.56 -22.88 33.14
C SER A 144 3.77 -22.03 33.53
N THR A 145 4.00 -20.97 32.76
CA THR A 145 4.94 -19.89 33.12
C THR A 145 4.25 -18.54 33.03
N ARG A 146 4.77 -17.57 33.80
CA ARG A 146 4.28 -16.20 33.82
C ARG A 146 5.45 -15.24 33.82
N PHE A 147 5.51 -14.41 32.79
CA PHE A 147 6.46 -13.32 32.65
C PHE A 147 5.77 -11.99 32.99
N TYR A 148 6.46 -11.11 33.72
CA TYR A 148 6.00 -9.75 33.97
C TYR A 148 7.10 -8.74 33.69
N ARG A 149 6.71 -7.61 33.09
CA ARG A 149 7.58 -6.44 32.96
C ARG A 149 6.78 -5.15 33.03
N SER A 150 7.29 -4.20 33.79
CA SER A 150 6.65 -2.89 33.94
C SER A 150 6.60 -2.08 32.64
N GLU A 151 7.60 -2.21 31.77
CA GLU A 151 7.67 -1.48 30.50
C GLU A 151 8.46 -2.28 29.44
N ILE A 152 7.95 -2.31 28.21
CA ILE A 152 8.67 -2.78 27.02
C ILE A 152 8.72 -1.65 26.00
N ALA A 153 9.93 -1.22 25.66
CA ALA A 153 10.17 -0.11 24.74
C ALA A 153 9.62 -0.39 23.33
N ALA A 154 9.28 0.68 22.62
CA ALA A 154 8.90 0.60 21.21
C ALA A 154 10.02 -0.02 20.37
N HIS A 155 9.65 -0.82 19.37
CA HIS A 155 10.56 -1.49 18.44
C HIS A 155 11.56 -2.44 19.13
N THR A 156 11.14 -3.11 20.20
CA THR A 156 11.97 -4.09 20.91
C THR A 156 11.28 -5.44 21.00
N SER A 157 12.10 -6.49 21.11
CA SER A 157 11.65 -7.85 21.39
C SER A 157 12.29 -8.37 22.67
N ILE A 158 11.57 -9.21 23.41
CA ILE A 158 12.00 -9.81 24.66
C ILE A 158 11.82 -11.33 24.59
N ALA A 159 12.89 -12.03 24.92
CA ALA A 159 12.96 -13.47 25.14
C ALA A 159 13.78 -13.75 26.41
N GLY A 160 13.64 -14.93 27.01
CA GLY A 160 14.42 -15.35 28.18
C GLY A 160 13.79 -16.53 28.90
N ASP A 161 14.41 -16.93 30.02
CA ASP A 161 14.04 -18.11 30.79
C ASP A 161 12.57 -18.11 31.25
N ASP A 162 12.03 -16.97 31.69
CA ASP A 162 10.63 -16.85 32.11
C ASP A 162 9.63 -16.96 30.94
N LEU A 163 10.13 -16.93 29.70
CA LEU A 163 9.37 -17.13 28.46
C LEU A 163 9.63 -18.52 27.84
N GLU A 164 10.28 -19.41 28.59
CA GLU A 164 10.44 -20.82 28.27
C GLU A 164 9.60 -21.67 29.23
N LEU A 165 8.84 -22.61 28.69
CA LEU A 165 8.06 -23.57 29.46
C LEU A 165 8.53 -24.97 29.10
N VAL A 166 9.14 -25.67 30.07
CA VAL A 166 9.57 -27.05 29.93
C VAL A 166 8.58 -27.98 30.65
N ILE A 167 8.03 -28.95 29.92
CA ILE A 167 7.07 -29.92 30.44
C ILE A 167 7.72 -31.31 30.38
N GLY A 168 8.06 -31.87 31.53
CA GLY A 168 8.68 -33.20 31.63
C GLY A 168 7.70 -34.28 32.09
N GLY A 169 7.98 -35.54 31.72
CA GLY A 169 7.22 -36.70 32.22
C GLY A 169 5.86 -36.93 31.55
N VAL A 170 5.59 -36.18 30.48
CA VAL A 170 4.38 -36.25 29.66
C VAL A 170 4.71 -36.92 28.32
N THR A 171 3.76 -37.63 27.72
CA THR A 171 3.98 -38.44 26.50
C THR A 171 4.03 -37.56 25.25
N VAL A 172 5.01 -37.80 24.38
CA VAL A 172 5.11 -37.11 23.06
C VAL A 172 4.15 -37.66 22.00
N TRP A 173 3.29 -38.62 22.36
CA TRP A 173 2.40 -39.33 21.44
C TRP A 173 0.93 -38.90 21.56
N ALA A 174 0.66 -37.83 22.28
CA ALA A 174 -0.68 -37.27 22.46
C ALA A 174 -0.69 -35.80 22.03
N ASN A 175 -1.90 -35.29 21.82
CA ASN A 175 -2.11 -33.88 21.53
C ASN A 175 -2.35 -33.09 22.82
N TYR A 176 -2.01 -31.82 22.75
CA TYR A 176 -2.02 -30.88 23.85
C TYR A 176 -2.47 -29.52 23.35
N GLU A 177 -2.78 -28.63 24.27
CA GLU A 177 -3.17 -27.27 23.95
C GLU A 177 -2.21 -26.29 24.64
N ILE A 178 -1.69 -25.33 23.86
CA ILE A 178 -0.91 -24.20 24.35
C ILE A 178 -1.83 -23.00 24.40
N VAL A 179 -2.08 -22.49 25.60
CA VAL A 179 -2.83 -21.26 25.81
C VAL A 179 -1.86 -20.12 26.14
N ILE A 180 -1.84 -19.11 25.29
CA ILE A 180 -1.04 -17.90 25.45
C ILE A 180 -1.99 -16.76 25.80
N GLU A 181 -1.76 -16.12 26.93
CA GLU A 181 -2.54 -14.97 27.39
C GLU A 181 -1.61 -13.79 27.64
N ILE A 182 -1.91 -12.65 27.02
CA ILE A 182 -1.20 -11.39 27.25
C ILE A 182 -2.14 -10.35 27.83
N GLU A 183 -1.66 -9.66 28.86
CA GLU A 183 -2.30 -8.50 29.47
C GLU A 183 -1.30 -7.35 29.43
N TYR A 184 -1.70 -6.18 28.93
CA TYR A 184 -0.82 -5.01 28.85
C TYR A 184 -1.62 -3.71 28.79
N SER A 185 -0.94 -2.60 29.04
CA SER A 185 -1.48 -1.26 28.85
C SER A 185 -0.73 -0.54 27.74
N TYR A 186 -1.48 0.23 26.97
CA TYR A 186 -0.96 0.99 25.85
C TYR A 186 -1.58 2.40 25.83
N TYR A 187 -0.73 3.41 25.98
CA TYR A 187 -1.13 4.82 25.93
C TYR A 187 -2.29 5.14 26.92
N ASP A 188 -3.49 5.43 26.40
CA ASP A 188 -4.70 5.72 27.20
C ASP A 188 -5.58 4.47 27.44
N ALA A 189 -5.27 3.34 26.80
CA ALA A 189 -5.97 2.08 27.00
C ALA A 189 -5.25 1.25 28.06
N SER A 190 -5.95 0.92 29.15
CA SER A 190 -5.47 0.01 30.18
C SER A 190 -6.09 -1.38 30.04
N ASP A 191 -5.39 -2.38 30.57
CA ASP A 191 -5.91 -3.73 30.75
C ASP A 191 -6.35 -4.42 29.45
N LEU A 192 -5.64 -4.15 28.35
CA LEU A 192 -5.82 -4.87 27.09
C LEU A 192 -5.45 -6.32 27.31
N LYS A 193 -6.36 -7.23 26.95
CA LYS A 193 -6.21 -8.66 27.15
C LYS A 193 -6.52 -9.40 25.88
N GLU A 194 -5.60 -10.28 25.50
CA GLU A 194 -5.74 -11.17 24.35
C GLU A 194 -5.35 -12.59 24.75
N SER A 195 -6.02 -13.58 24.15
CA SER A 195 -5.75 -14.98 24.41
C SER A 195 -5.82 -15.78 23.12
N TRP A 196 -4.82 -16.62 22.91
CA TRP A 196 -4.72 -17.53 21.77
C TRP A 196 -4.53 -18.94 22.27
N SER A 197 -5.09 -19.89 21.52
CA SER A 197 -4.97 -21.30 21.81
C SER A 197 -4.53 -22.07 20.58
N HIS A 198 -3.53 -22.92 20.76
CA HIS A 198 -2.93 -23.73 19.69
C HIS A 198 -2.90 -25.20 20.09
N GLU A 199 -3.54 -26.05 19.30
CA GLU A 199 -3.39 -27.50 19.42
C GLU A 199 -2.02 -27.91 18.87
N VAL A 200 -1.29 -28.73 19.63
CA VAL A 200 0.06 -29.21 19.29
C VAL A 200 0.21 -30.68 19.60
N GLY A 201 1.14 -31.36 18.95
CA GLY A 201 1.43 -32.78 19.21
C GLY A 201 1.50 -33.63 17.95
N ASP A 202 0.86 -33.17 16.88
CA ASP A 202 0.90 -33.80 15.55
C ASP A 202 2.31 -33.76 14.95
N TRP A 203 3.08 -32.70 15.25
CA TRP A 203 4.43 -32.49 14.73
C TRP A 203 5.45 -32.36 15.86
N SER A 204 6.70 -32.72 15.56
CA SER A 204 7.80 -32.58 16.52
C SER A 204 8.20 -31.14 16.78
N SER A 205 7.80 -30.19 15.92
CA SER A 205 7.98 -28.76 16.13
C SER A 205 6.96 -27.96 15.35
N GLU A 206 6.41 -26.92 16.00
CA GLU A 206 5.34 -26.07 15.47
C GLU A 206 5.62 -24.61 15.82
N TYR A 207 5.26 -23.69 14.92
CA TYR A 207 5.57 -22.26 15.02
C TYR A 207 4.29 -21.45 14.88
N PHE A 208 4.07 -20.52 15.80
CA PHE A 208 2.89 -19.67 15.81
C PHE A 208 3.31 -18.21 15.94
N THR A 209 2.55 -17.33 15.28
CA THR A 209 2.70 -15.88 15.39
C THR A 209 1.33 -15.29 15.68
N ASP A 210 1.15 -14.86 16.91
CA ASP A 210 -0.08 -14.26 17.40
C ASP A 210 0.06 -12.73 17.42
N LYS A 211 -0.96 -12.04 16.93
CA LYS A 211 -0.96 -10.58 16.83
C LYS A 211 -2.15 -10.04 17.59
N THR A 212 -1.91 -9.09 18.48
CA THR A 212 -2.99 -8.38 19.17
C THR A 212 -3.78 -7.53 18.18
N GLU A 213 -5.03 -7.23 18.53
CA GLU A 213 -5.77 -6.21 17.81
C GLU A 213 -4.99 -4.89 17.81
N ARG A 214 -4.95 -4.23 16.65
CA ARG A 214 -4.23 -2.96 16.51
C ARG A 214 -5.13 -1.81 16.93
N HIS A 215 -4.75 -1.16 18.01
CA HIS A 215 -5.39 0.07 18.43
C HIS A 215 -4.71 1.29 17.80
N TRP A 216 -5.53 2.16 17.22
CA TRP A 216 -5.15 3.45 16.65
C TRP A 216 -5.99 4.53 17.33
N LEU A 217 -5.34 5.64 17.72
CA LEU A 217 -5.87 6.79 18.48
C LEU A 217 -6.16 6.51 19.95
#